data_AF-A0A1R2B7B8-F1
#
_entry.id   AF-A0A1R2B7B8-F1
#
_cell.length_a   1.000
_cell.length_b   1.000
_cell.length_c   1.000
_cell.angle_alpha   90.00
_cell.angle_beta   90.00
_cell.angle_gamma   90.00
#
_symmetry.space_group_name_H-M   'P 1'
#
loop_
_entity.id
_entity.type
_entity.pdbx_description
1 polymer ?
#
loop_
_entity_poly.entity_id
_entity_poly.type
_entity_poly.pdbx_seq_one_letter_code
_entity_poly.pdbx_strand_id
1 'polypeptide(L)'
;MSYQPENTLQQCEPSPTNADGKKDRKCFVCNKKFGLGKKYQCCMCQNFVCNRHCMKRRDEEKESKIYICDVCDIEQMKEEIKAEILQELNKLNENIKLAKDSYEKTEAARVKKAAKVSKLEEELLTTEKRQKAKEDEILAQLNEELAKGRKAGESVDITKKELEELYISEQKINEKCSLNEVKNEETKAEILKIKEKKNELLAQIEHLSGNLKGSLPLDQVLPHLCDLCKKRVSVDGKYLTRDSDKKHDDGSLLSND
;
A
#
# COMPACT_ATOMS: atom_id res chain seq x y z
N MET A 1 41.48 45.83 10.80
CA MET A 1 42.17 47.02 11.34
C MET A 1 43.66 46.73 11.25
N SER A 2 44.31 47.36 10.28
CA SER A 2 45.66 47.04 9.85
C SER A 2 46.66 47.74 10.77
N TYR A 3 47.33 46.98 11.65
CA TYR A 3 48.47 47.49 12.39
C TYR A 3 49.67 47.52 11.44
N GLN A 4 50.03 48.72 10.98
CA GLN A 4 51.35 48.95 10.42
C GLN A 4 52.34 49.06 11.58
N PRO A 5 53.44 48.29 11.61
CA PRO A 5 54.52 48.59 12.52
C PRO A 5 55.23 49.85 12.00
N GLU A 6 55.12 50.94 12.77
CA GLU A 6 55.94 52.13 12.59
C GLU A 6 57.40 51.74 12.80
N ASN A 7 58.09 51.47 11.68
CA ASN A 7 59.51 51.23 11.66
C ASN A 7 60.20 52.58 11.91
N THR A 8 60.35 52.93 13.19
CA THR A 8 61.07 54.13 13.60
C THR A 8 62.56 53.84 13.41
N LEU A 9 63.06 54.11 12.21
CA LEU A 9 64.48 54.20 11.95
C LEU A 9 65.05 55.24 12.92
N GLN A 10 65.78 54.75 13.91
CA GLN A 10 66.41 55.56 14.92
C GLN A 10 67.42 56.47 14.22
N GLN A 11 67.07 57.76 14.16
CA GLN A 11 67.91 58.81 13.60
C GLN A 11 69.27 58.78 14.32
N CYS A 12 70.34 58.54 13.56
CA CYS A 12 71.70 58.76 14.04
C CYS A 12 71.95 60.28 14.17
N GLU A 13 71.50 60.87 15.27
CA GLU A 13 72.06 62.14 15.73
C GLU A 13 73.48 61.88 16.27
N PRO A 14 74.50 62.64 15.84
CA PRO A 14 75.82 62.52 16.42
C PRO A 14 75.80 63.09 17.84
N SER A 15 75.59 62.24 18.83
CA SER A 15 75.82 62.59 20.24
C SER A 15 77.32 62.83 20.46
N PRO A 16 77.74 64.00 20.96
CA PRO A 16 79.14 64.31 21.17
C PRO A 16 79.58 63.76 22.51
N THR A 17 79.99 62.49 22.57
CA THR A 17 80.73 62.00 23.73
C THR A 17 82.20 62.36 23.58
N ASN A 18 82.60 63.41 24.30
CA ASN A 18 83.97 63.65 24.70
C ASN A 18 84.51 62.40 25.42
N ALA A 19 85.40 61.67 24.75
CA ALA A 19 86.30 60.72 25.39
C ALA A 19 87.60 60.65 24.59
N ASP A 20 88.66 61.09 25.23
CA ASP A 20 90.08 60.96 24.90
C ASP A 20 90.43 60.07 23.70
N GLY A 21 90.81 60.71 22.60
CA GLY A 21 91.40 60.08 21.43
C GLY A 21 92.79 59.48 21.70
N LYS A 22 92.89 58.45 22.52
CA LYS A 22 93.94 57.44 22.34
C LYS A 22 93.62 56.73 21.04
N LYS A 23 94.29 57.17 19.97
CA LYS A 23 94.24 56.58 18.63
C LYS A 23 94.46 55.08 18.73
N ASP A 24 93.37 54.30 18.81
CA ASP A 24 93.48 52.86 18.79
C ASP A 24 94.11 52.47 17.46
N ARG A 25 95.39 52.06 17.53
CA ARG A 25 96.18 51.75 16.35
C ARG A 25 95.82 50.36 15.82
N LYS A 26 94.69 49.77 16.20
CA LYS A 26 94.30 48.39 15.87
C LYS A 26 92.86 48.34 15.38
N CYS A 27 92.60 47.42 14.45
CA CYS A 27 91.25 47.10 14.01
C CYS A 27 90.47 46.44 15.14
N PHE A 28 89.26 46.95 15.43
CA PHE A 28 88.38 46.40 16.47
C PHE A 28 88.02 44.91 16.26
N VAL A 29 87.84 44.47 15.01
CA VAL A 29 87.41 43.09 14.69
C VAL A 29 88.56 42.08 14.77
N CYS A 30 89.75 42.41 14.25
CA CYS A 30 90.86 41.45 14.16
C CYS A 30 92.08 41.79 15.01
N ASN A 31 92.03 42.87 15.78
CA ASN A 31 93.09 43.38 16.64
C ASN A 31 94.44 43.67 15.94
N LYS A 32 94.50 43.60 14.60
CA LYS A 32 95.70 43.90 13.81
C LYS A 32 95.97 45.40 13.79
N LYS A 33 97.23 45.80 13.93
CA LYS A 33 97.62 47.21 13.90
C LYS A 33 97.33 47.84 12.52
N PHE A 34 96.80 49.05 12.49
CA PHE A 34 96.71 49.89 11.29
C PHE A 34 98.13 50.29 10.89
N GLY A 35 98.64 49.72 9.79
CA GLY A 35 99.87 50.19 9.14
C GLY A 35 99.62 51.50 8.38
N LEU A 36 100.18 51.63 7.18
CA LEU A 36 99.92 52.77 6.26
C LEU A 36 98.55 52.70 5.56
N GLY A 37 97.74 51.68 5.85
CA GLY A 37 96.44 51.47 5.21
C GLY A 37 95.34 52.41 5.73
N LYS A 38 94.32 52.67 4.89
CA LYS A 38 93.13 53.43 5.29
C LYS A 38 92.39 52.69 6.42
N LYS A 39 91.99 53.45 7.44
CA LYS A 39 91.08 53.02 8.50
C LYS A 39 89.70 53.60 8.24
N TYR A 40 88.66 52.84 8.56
CA TYR A 40 87.27 53.28 8.43
C TYR A 40 86.61 53.24 9.80
N GLN A 41 85.75 54.21 10.09
CA GLN A 41 84.98 54.27 11.33
C GLN A 41 83.60 53.66 11.07
N CYS A 42 83.17 52.72 11.91
CA CYS A 42 81.84 52.14 11.82
C CYS A 42 80.78 53.17 12.21
N CYS A 43 79.75 53.34 11.40
CA CYS A 43 78.64 54.28 11.67
C CYS A 43 77.83 53.89 12.92
N MET A 44 77.70 52.60 13.23
CA MET A 44 76.89 52.10 14.34
C MET A 44 77.64 52.12 15.68
N CYS A 45 78.76 51.39 15.78
CA CYS A 45 79.51 51.28 17.04
C CYS A 45 80.65 52.31 17.18
N GLN A 46 80.87 53.17 16.19
CA GLN A 46 81.91 54.22 16.19
C GLN A 46 83.37 53.72 16.29
N ASN A 47 83.61 52.40 16.25
CA ASN A 47 84.94 51.80 16.31
C ASN A 47 85.67 51.83 14.96
N PHE A 48 87.00 51.91 14.98
CA PHE A 48 87.82 51.85 13.77
C PHE A 48 88.09 50.40 13.31
N VAL A 49 87.95 50.16 12.01
CA VAL A 49 88.18 48.86 11.36
C VAL A 49 89.05 48.97 10.11
N CYS A 50 89.69 47.85 9.75
CA CYS A 50 90.48 47.78 8.52
C CYS A 50 89.58 47.53 7.32
N ASN A 51 90.08 47.77 6.11
CA ASN A 51 89.32 47.59 4.86
C ASN A 51 88.70 46.20 4.67
N ARG A 52 89.25 45.16 5.33
CA ARG A 52 88.72 43.79 5.23
C ARG A 52 87.51 43.55 6.12
N HIS A 53 87.38 44.28 7.22
CA HIS A 53 86.25 44.15 8.16
C HIS A 53 85.36 45.39 8.15
N CYS A 54 85.32 46.02 6.98
CA CYS A 54 84.55 47.22 6.73
C CYS A 54 83.71 46.94 5.51
N MET A 55 82.41 46.90 5.71
CA MET A 55 81.45 46.83 4.64
C MET A 55 80.96 48.24 4.32
N LYS A 56 80.68 48.44 3.04
CA LYS A 56 80.25 49.72 2.51
C LYS A 56 78.79 49.58 2.10
N ARG A 57 77.89 50.10 2.92
CA ARG A 57 76.47 50.16 2.59
C ARG A 57 76.14 51.52 1.99
N ARG A 58 75.11 51.54 1.14
CA ARG A 58 74.49 52.78 0.69
C ARG A 58 73.49 53.17 1.77
N ASP A 59 73.59 54.38 2.27
CA ASP A 59 72.53 54.98 3.07
C ASP A 59 71.38 55.31 2.11
N GLU A 60 70.23 54.66 2.29
CA GLU A 60 69.06 54.82 1.42
C GLU A 60 68.46 56.24 1.52
N GLU A 61 68.68 56.96 2.63
CA GLU A 61 68.14 58.30 2.83
C GLU A 61 69.07 59.42 2.35
N LYS A 62 70.40 59.23 2.42
CA LYS A 62 71.39 60.31 2.19
C LYS A 62 72.22 60.15 0.92
N GLU A 63 71.99 59.10 0.14
CA GLU A 63 72.82 58.67 -1.03
C GLU A 63 74.34 58.56 -0.72
N SER A 64 74.71 58.60 0.56
CA SER A 64 76.08 58.66 1.02
C SER A 64 76.58 57.26 1.35
N LYS A 65 77.89 57.06 1.21
CA LYS A 65 78.53 55.77 1.48
C LYS A 65 78.83 55.68 2.96
N ILE A 66 78.06 54.87 3.68
CA ILE A 66 78.31 54.57 5.09
C ILE A 66 79.17 53.32 5.23
N TYR A 67 80.02 53.34 6.24
CA TYR A 67 80.93 52.25 6.56
C TYR A 67 80.45 51.56 7.84
N ILE A 68 80.24 50.24 7.78
CA ILE A 68 79.78 49.43 8.91
C ILE A 68 80.81 48.32 9.13
N CYS A 69 81.14 48.01 10.38
CA CYS A 69 82.00 46.87 10.66
C CYS A 69 81.23 45.55 10.52
N ASP A 70 81.91 44.48 10.17
CA ASP A 70 81.28 43.16 9.98
C ASP A 70 80.46 42.71 11.19
N VAL A 71 80.87 43.09 12.41
CA VAL A 71 80.14 42.73 13.65
C VAL A 71 78.75 43.37 13.68
N CYS A 72 78.68 44.69 13.52
CA CYS A 72 77.40 45.41 13.51
C CYS A 72 76.54 45.01 12.31
N ASP A 73 77.15 44.72 11.17
CA ASP A 73 76.44 44.27 9.98
C ASP A 73 75.79 42.89 10.17
N ILE A 74 76.54 41.94 10.76
CA ILE A 74 76.02 40.62 11.13
C ILE A 74 74.91 40.74 12.16
N GLU A 75 75.02 41.64 13.13
CA GLU A 75 73.97 41.88 14.12
C GLU A 75 72.69 42.41 13.47
N GLN A 76 72.81 43.41 12.58
CA GLN A 76 71.67 43.93 11.83
C GLN A 76 71.02 42.85 10.97
N MET A 77 71.80 42.07 10.20
CA MET A 77 71.25 40.97 9.41
C MET A 77 70.55 39.92 10.29
N LYS A 78 71.07 39.63 11.48
CA LYS A 78 70.41 38.71 12.43
C LYS A 78 69.08 39.26 12.92
N GLU A 79 68.96 40.57 13.15
CA GLU A 79 67.70 41.21 13.55
C GLU A 79 66.68 41.19 12.41
N GLU A 80 67.09 41.52 11.19
CA GLU A 80 66.26 41.45 9.99
C GLU A 80 65.73 40.01 9.76
N ILE A 81 66.62 39.01 9.82
CA ILE A 81 66.25 37.59 9.69
C ILE A 81 65.29 37.18 10.82
N LYS A 82 65.53 37.60 12.07
CA LYS A 82 64.62 37.30 13.19
C LYS A 82 63.24 37.94 12.97
N ALA A 83 63.19 39.17 12.48
CA ALA A 83 61.93 39.86 12.21
C ALA A 83 61.14 39.14 11.10
N GLU A 84 61.80 38.72 10.03
CA GLU A 84 61.18 37.94 8.95
C GLU A 84 60.68 36.58 9.45
N ILE A 85 61.48 35.86 10.24
CA ILE A 85 61.06 34.59 10.87
C ILE A 85 59.82 34.80 11.73
N LEU A 86 59.79 35.83 12.57
CA LEU A 86 58.63 36.13 13.43
C LEU A 86 57.39 36.48 12.60
N GLN A 87 57.55 37.24 11.52
CA GLN A 87 56.46 37.56 10.62
C GLN A 87 55.88 36.30 9.97
N GLU A 88 56.73 35.41 9.46
CA GLU A 88 56.28 34.15 8.85
C GLU A 88 55.65 33.20 9.88
N LEU A 89 56.20 33.12 11.10
CA LEU A 89 55.58 32.37 12.20
C LEU A 89 54.18 32.90 12.54
N ASN A 90 54.00 34.22 12.55
CA ASN A 90 52.68 34.82 12.78
C ASN A 90 51.70 34.47 11.66
N LYS A 91 52.11 34.57 10.39
CA LYS A 91 51.27 34.16 9.25
C LYS A 91 50.89 32.68 9.33
N LEU A 92 51.84 31.81 9.66
CA LEU A 92 51.58 30.38 9.83
C LEU A 92 50.60 30.11 10.97
N ASN A 93 50.73 30.82 12.10
CA ASN A 93 49.81 30.69 13.22
C ASN A 93 48.38 31.15 12.86
N GLU A 94 48.23 32.23 12.11
CA GLU A 94 46.94 32.68 11.59
C GLU A 94 46.32 31.66 10.63
N ASN A 95 47.11 31.10 9.72
CA ASN A 95 46.66 30.06 8.79
C ASN A 95 46.23 28.79 9.53
N ILE A 96 46.97 28.36 10.56
CA ILE A 96 46.61 27.23 11.41
C ILE A 96 45.27 27.50 12.12
N LYS A 97 45.08 28.72 12.65
CA LYS A 97 43.83 29.10 13.29
C LYS A 97 42.65 29.05 12.32
N LEU A 98 42.79 29.64 11.13
CA LEU A 98 41.76 29.60 10.09
C LEU A 98 41.43 28.17 9.65
N ALA A 99 42.43 27.32 9.51
CA ALA A 99 42.24 25.91 9.17
C ALA A 99 41.48 25.15 10.26
N LYS A 100 41.81 25.37 11.54
CA LYS A 100 41.08 24.79 12.68
C LYS A 100 39.62 25.24 12.71
N ASP A 101 39.37 26.54 12.60
CA ASP A 101 38.01 27.09 12.60
C ASP A 101 37.18 26.53 11.43
N SER A 102 37.80 26.38 10.25
CA SER A 102 37.16 25.79 9.07
C SER A 102 36.85 24.31 9.26
N TYR A 103 37.78 23.55 9.84
CA TYR A 103 37.60 22.14 10.16
C TYR A 103 36.45 21.94 11.16
N GLU A 104 36.43 22.69 12.26
CA GLU A 104 35.38 22.59 13.28
C GLU A 104 33.99 22.90 12.70
N LYS A 105 33.88 23.92 11.86
CA LYS A 105 32.62 24.25 11.15
C LYS A 105 32.18 23.11 10.24
N THR A 106 33.12 22.53 9.49
CA THR A 106 32.84 21.43 8.56
C THR A 106 32.42 20.17 9.33
N GLU A 107 33.09 19.87 10.44
CA GLU A 107 32.80 18.72 11.28
C GLU A 107 31.43 18.86 11.95
N ALA A 108 31.11 20.04 12.50
CA ALA A 108 29.79 20.31 13.05
C ALA A 108 28.68 20.16 11.99
N ALA A 109 28.92 20.61 10.75
CA ALA A 109 27.99 20.42 9.64
C ALA A 109 27.86 18.94 9.25
N ARG A 110 28.96 18.18 9.27
CA ARG A 110 28.98 16.73 9.00
C ARG A 110 28.14 15.97 10.02
N VAL A 111 28.32 16.25 11.32
CA VAL A 111 27.54 15.64 12.41
C VAL A 111 26.05 15.95 12.27
N LYS A 112 25.68 17.21 12.00
CA LYS A 112 24.27 17.59 11.76
C LYS A 112 23.66 16.85 10.57
N LYS A 113 24.41 16.71 9.47
CA LYS A 113 23.96 15.96 8.29
C LYS A 113 23.79 14.47 8.61
N ALA A 114 24.74 13.86 9.31
CA ALA A 114 24.66 12.46 9.71
C ALA A 114 23.44 12.19 10.60
N ALA A 115 23.16 13.05 11.57
CA ALA A 115 21.97 12.96 12.41
C ALA A 115 20.67 13.07 11.59
N LYS A 116 20.63 13.97 10.59
CA LYS A 116 19.48 14.09 9.69
C LYS A 116 19.28 12.84 8.84
N VAL A 117 20.36 12.25 8.31
CA VAL A 117 20.31 11.00 7.53
C VAL A 117 19.78 9.86 8.39
N SER A 118 20.32 9.67 9.59
CA SER A 118 19.87 8.63 10.52
C SER A 118 18.38 8.77 10.87
N LYS A 119 17.90 10.00 11.09
CA LYS A 119 16.46 10.25 11.31
C LYS A 119 15.60 9.85 10.11
N LEU A 120 16.04 10.18 8.89
CA LEU A 120 15.32 9.84 7.66
C LEU A 120 15.31 8.32 7.43
N GLU A 121 16.38 7.62 7.75
CA GLU A 121 16.46 6.15 7.68
C GLU A 121 15.45 5.48 8.63
N GLU A 122 15.32 5.99 9.86
CA GLU A 122 14.31 5.53 10.81
C GLU A 122 12.87 5.81 10.34
N GLU A 123 12.60 7.02 9.81
CA GLU A 123 11.30 7.38 9.22
C GLU A 123 10.95 6.50 8.01
N LEU A 124 11.94 6.15 7.19
CA LEU A 124 11.75 5.25 6.04
C LEU A 124 11.42 3.83 6.51
N LEU A 125 12.21 3.28 7.45
CA LEU A 125 11.99 1.94 7.99
C LEU A 125 10.62 1.80 8.67
N THR A 126 10.19 2.81 9.43
CA THR A 126 8.87 2.81 10.07
C THR A 126 7.74 2.90 9.05
N THR A 127 7.92 3.71 8.00
CA THR A 127 6.95 3.81 6.90
C THR A 127 6.82 2.51 6.12
N GLU A 128 7.95 1.85 5.82
CA GLU A 128 8.01 0.57 5.11
C GLU A 128 7.28 -0.52 5.92
N LYS A 129 7.57 -0.65 7.22
CA LYS A 129 6.87 -1.59 8.10
C LYS A 129 5.36 -1.35 8.12
N ARG A 130 4.94 -0.09 8.19
CA ARG A 130 3.51 0.28 8.17
C ARG A 130 2.86 -0.04 6.83
N GLN A 131 3.55 0.19 5.71
CA GLN A 131 3.03 -0.14 4.38
C GLN A 131 2.89 -1.64 4.21
N LYS A 132 3.90 -2.42 4.62
CA LYS A 132 3.85 -3.87 4.57
C LYS A 132 2.68 -4.44 5.39
N ALA A 133 2.46 -3.93 6.60
CA ALA A 133 1.33 -4.35 7.42
C ALA A 133 -0.03 -4.06 6.75
N LYS A 134 -0.16 -2.91 6.05
CA LYS A 134 -1.37 -2.58 5.27
C LYS A 134 -1.53 -3.47 4.05
N GLU A 135 -0.44 -3.82 3.36
CA GLU A 135 -0.45 -4.73 2.23
C GLU A 135 -0.95 -6.12 2.67
N ASP A 136 -0.41 -6.64 3.78
CA ASP A 136 -0.82 -7.91 4.37
C ASP A 136 -2.32 -7.89 4.76
N GLU A 137 -2.80 -6.78 5.34
CA GLU A 137 -4.22 -6.59 5.69
C GLU A 137 -5.13 -6.59 4.45
N ILE A 138 -4.76 -5.86 3.40
CA ILE A 138 -5.51 -5.80 2.14
C ILE A 138 -5.53 -7.18 1.47
N LEU A 139 -4.42 -7.90 1.47
CA LEU A 139 -4.35 -9.26 0.94
C LEU A 139 -5.26 -10.22 1.72
N ALA A 140 -5.33 -10.08 3.05
CA ALA A 140 -6.26 -10.87 3.86
C ALA A 140 -7.72 -10.56 3.51
N GLN A 141 -8.09 -9.29 3.41
CA GLN A 141 -9.44 -8.85 3.02
C GLN A 141 -9.82 -9.35 1.62
N LEU A 142 -8.90 -9.24 0.64
CA LEU A 142 -9.12 -9.74 -0.71
C LEU A 142 -9.39 -11.24 -0.73
N ASN A 143 -8.61 -12.02 0.02
CA ASN A 143 -8.80 -13.47 0.09
C ASN A 143 -10.14 -13.84 0.75
N GLU A 144 -10.57 -13.08 1.75
CA GLU A 144 -11.88 -13.26 2.39
C GLU A 144 -13.02 -12.97 1.40
N GLU A 145 -12.96 -11.86 0.67
CA GLU A 145 -13.96 -11.51 -0.33
C GLU A 145 -13.99 -12.49 -1.51
N LEU A 146 -12.84 -12.97 -1.97
CA LEU A 146 -12.78 -14.05 -2.97
C LEU A 146 -13.43 -15.34 -2.45
N ALA A 147 -13.24 -15.68 -1.18
CA ALA A 147 -13.87 -16.85 -0.58
C ALA A 147 -15.40 -16.68 -0.46
N LYS A 148 -15.88 -15.49 -0.08
CA LYS A 148 -17.31 -15.15 -0.08
C LYS A 148 -17.90 -15.23 -1.49
N GLY A 149 -17.20 -14.66 -2.48
CA GLY A 149 -17.59 -14.70 -3.88
C GLY A 149 -17.74 -16.13 -4.41
N ARG A 150 -16.80 -17.04 -4.09
CA ARG A 150 -16.90 -18.46 -4.45
C ARG A 150 -18.14 -19.12 -3.83
N LYS A 151 -18.37 -18.94 -2.53
CA LYS A 151 -19.56 -19.51 -1.84
C LYS A 151 -20.88 -18.97 -2.41
N ALA A 152 -20.92 -17.68 -2.74
CA ALA A 152 -22.08 -17.08 -3.39
C ALA A 152 -22.31 -17.69 -4.78
N GLY A 153 -21.25 -17.88 -5.57
CA GLY A 153 -21.32 -18.56 -6.86
C GLY A 153 -21.87 -19.99 -6.75
N GLU A 154 -21.36 -20.79 -5.82
CA GLU A 154 -21.87 -22.14 -5.54
C GLU A 154 -23.36 -22.13 -5.16
N SER A 155 -23.79 -21.16 -4.35
CA SER A 155 -25.19 -21.01 -3.94
C SER A 155 -26.10 -20.65 -5.13
N VAL A 156 -25.63 -19.81 -6.04
CA VAL A 156 -26.35 -19.46 -7.27
C VAL A 156 -26.50 -20.69 -8.17
N ASP A 157 -25.44 -21.48 -8.32
CA ASP A 157 -25.47 -22.71 -9.12
C ASP A 157 -26.45 -23.74 -8.55
N ILE A 158 -26.52 -23.89 -7.22
CA ILE A 158 -27.52 -24.74 -6.55
C ILE A 158 -28.93 -24.24 -6.84
N THR A 159 -29.18 -22.95 -6.59
CA THR A 159 -30.50 -22.33 -6.80
C THR A 159 -30.96 -22.48 -8.25
N LYS A 160 -30.04 -22.36 -9.21
CA LYS A 160 -30.34 -22.53 -10.64
C LYS A 160 -30.79 -23.96 -10.95
N LYS A 161 -30.12 -24.98 -10.39
CA LYS A 161 -30.53 -26.38 -10.56
C LYS A 161 -31.90 -26.65 -9.95
N GLU A 162 -32.14 -26.15 -8.73
CA GLU A 162 -33.44 -26.29 -8.06
C GLU A 162 -34.57 -25.63 -8.87
N LEU A 163 -34.30 -24.47 -9.47
CA LEU A 163 -35.26 -23.79 -10.34
C LEU A 163 -35.56 -24.59 -11.62
N GLU A 164 -34.55 -25.18 -12.25
CA GLU A 164 -34.73 -26.05 -13.41
C GLU A 164 -35.56 -27.30 -13.06
N GLU A 165 -35.30 -27.92 -11.90
CA GLU A 165 -36.07 -29.06 -11.40
C GLU A 165 -37.54 -28.70 -11.12
N LEU A 166 -37.78 -27.54 -10.48
CA LEU A 166 -39.12 -27.03 -10.23
C LEU A 166 -39.89 -26.76 -11.53
N TYR A 167 -39.23 -26.15 -12.51
CA TYR A 167 -39.83 -25.89 -13.82
C TYR A 167 -40.25 -27.19 -14.52
N ILE A 168 -39.39 -28.23 -14.50
CA ILE A 168 -39.73 -29.55 -15.06
C ILE A 168 -40.89 -30.19 -14.29
N SER A 169 -40.93 -30.05 -12.96
CA SER A 169 -42.02 -30.58 -12.14
C SER A 169 -43.35 -29.88 -12.42
N GLU A 170 -43.34 -28.55 -12.54
CA GLU A 170 -44.51 -27.74 -12.89
C GLU A 170 -45.08 -28.15 -14.25
N GLN A 171 -44.24 -28.33 -15.27
CA GLN A 171 -44.68 -28.82 -16.59
C GLN A 171 -45.40 -30.17 -16.48
N LYS A 172 -44.82 -31.14 -15.74
CA LYS A 172 -45.44 -32.46 -15.54
C LYS A 172 -46.78 -32.39 -14.81
N ILE A 173 -46.89 -31.51 -13.82
CA ILE A 173 -48.16 -31.29 -13.08
C ILE A 173 -49.19 -30.69 -14.03
N ASN A 174 -48.81 -29.67 -14.81
CA ASN A 174 -49.71 -29.01 -15.73
C ASN A 174 -50.24 -29.97 -16.81
N GLU A 175 -49.38 -30.84 -17.35
CA GLU A 175 -49.79 -31.93 -18.27
C GLU A 175 -50.80 -32.88 -17.61
N LYS A 176 -50.55 -33.30 -16.37
CA LYS A 176 -51.49 -34.16 -15.61
C LYS A 176 -52.83 -33.46 -15.35
N CYS A 177 -52.81 -32.18 -14.99
CA CYS A 177 -54.02 -31.38 -14.78
C CYS A 177 -54.84 -31.29 -16.07
N SER A 178 -54.20 -30.96 -17.20
CA SER A 178 -54.86 -30.92 -18.50
C SER A 178 -55.51 -32.25 -18.86
N LEU A 179 -54.81 -33.37 -18.64
CA LEU A 179 -55.37 -34.71 -18.90
C LEU A 179 -56.55 -35.05 -17.99
N ASN A 180 -56.50 -34.63 -16.73
CA ASN A 180 -57.60 -34.83 -15.78
C ASN A 180 -58.81 -33.95 -16.10
N GLU A 181 -58.61 -32.72 -16.60
CA GLU A 181 -59.70 -31.86 -17.07
C GLU A 181 -60.45 -32.52 -18.23
N VAL A 182 -59.73 -33.08 -19.21
CA VAL A 182 -60.34 -33.82 -20.32
C VAL A 182 -61.17 -34.99 -19.82
N LYS A 183 -60.61 -35.83 -18.94
CA LYS A 183 -61.34 -36.97 -18.34
C LYS A 183 -62.57 -36.55 -17.55
N ASN A 184 -62.50 -35.43 -16.85
CA ASN A 184 -63.62 -34.91 -16.09
C ASN A 184 -64.76 -34.48 -17.02
N GLU A 185 -64.45 -33.82 -18.15
CA GLU A 185 -65.45 -33.48 -19.17
C GLU A 185 -66.05 -34.72 -19.84
N GLU A 186 -65.24 -35.75 -20.13
CA GLU A 186 -65.73 -37.04 -20.63
C GLU A 186 -66.71 -37.69 -19.63
N THR A 187 -66.35 -37.72 -18.36
CA THR A 187 -67.19 -38.29 -17.29
C THR A 187 -68.50 -37.50 -17.14
N LYS A 188 -68.45 -36.16 -17.21
CA LYS A 188 -69.65 -35.32 -17.20
C LYS A 188 -70.57 -35.65 -18.38
N ALA A 189 -70.01 -35.83 -19.57
CA ALA A 189 -70.78 -36.22 -20.76
C ALA A 189 -71.42 -37.61 -20.60
N GLU A 190 -70.72 -38.58 -20.00
CA GLU A 190 -71.28 -39.90 -19.68
C GLU A 190 -72.43 -39.82 -18.66
N ILE A 191 -72.27 -39.03 -17.60
CA ILE A 191 -73.32 -38.80 -16.61
C ILE A 191 -74.59 -38.23 -17.28
N LEU A 192 -74.44 -37.31 -18.23
CA LEU A 192 -75.57 -36.76 -18.98
C LEU A 192 -76.28 -37.84 -19.81
N LYS A 193 -75.53 -38.66 -20.56
CA LYS A 193 -76.09 -39.79 -21.32
C LYS A 193 -76.85 -40.78 -20.44
N ILE A 194 -76.31 -41.09 -19.26
CA ILE A 194 -76.97 -41.97 -18.29
C ILE A 194 -78.27 -41.34 -17.77
N LYS A 195 -78.26 -40.04 -17.48
CA LYS A 195 -79.48 -39.31 -17.05
C LYS A 195 -80.55 -39.31 -18.14
N GLU A 196 -80.17 -39.06 -19.39
CA GLU A 196 -81.09 -39.13 -20.54
C GLU A 196 -81.71 -40.52 -20.65
N LYS A 197 -80.89 -41.57 -20.67
CA LYS A 197 -81.36 -42.96 -20.72
C LYS A 197 -82.24 -43.33 -19.52
N LYS A 198 -81.91 -42.85 -18.32
CA LYS A 198 -82.75 -43.02 -17.12
C LYS A 198 -84.13 -42.38 -17.33
N ASN A 199 -84.18 -41.16 -17.86
CA ASN A 199 -85.44 -40.47 -18.12
C ASN A 199 -86.27 -41.17 -19.20
N GLU A 200 -85.64 -41.67 -20.26
CA GLU A 200 -86.30 -42.49 -21.29
C GLU A 200 -86.90 -43.77 -20.69
N LEU A 201 -86.13 -44.51 -19.87
CA LEU A 201 -86.62 -45.71 -19.20
C LEU A 201 -87.76 -45.41 -18.23
N LEU A 202 -87.69 -44.30 -17.48
CA LEU A 202 -88.79 -43.86 -16.62
C LEU A 202 -90.05 -43.56 -17.43
N ALA A 203 -89.93 -42.86 -18.57
CA ALA A 203 -91.06 -42.59 -19.45
C ALA A 203 -91.65 -43.90 -20.03
N GLN A 204 -90.81 -44.88 -20.38
CA GLN A 204 -91.27 -46.21 -20.81
C GLN A 204 -92.01 -46.95 -19.67
N ILE A 205 -91.49 -46.89 -18.44
CA ILE A 205 -92.15 -47.48 -17.27
C ILE A 205 -93.51 -46.82 -17.03
N GLU A 206 -93.60 -45.48 -17.11
CA GLU A 206 -94.86 -44.76 -16.96
C GLU A 206 -95.87 -45.13 -18.05
N HIS A 207 -95.43 -45.23 -19.30
CA HIS A 207 -96.27 -45.66 -20.42
C HIS A 207 -96.79 -47.09 -20.23
N LEU A 208 -95.93 -48.04 -19.87
CA LEU A 208 -96.33 -49.43 -19.58
C LEU A 208 -97.26 -49.52 -18.37
N SER A 209 -96.96 -48.76 -17.31
CA SER A 209 -97.80 -48.69 -16.11
C SER A 209 -99.17 -48.06 -16.41
N GLY A 210 -99.23 -47.07 -17.30
CA GLY A 210 -100.47 -46.48 -17.80
C GLY A 210 -101.32 -47.49 -18.57
N ASN A 211 -100.71 -48.27 -19.46
CA ASN A 211 -101.41 -49.35 -20.17
C ASN A 211 -101.92 -50.43 -19.21
N LEU A 212 -101.17 -50.72 -18.15
CA LEU A 212 -101.58 -51.69 -17.13
C LEU A 212 -102.72 -51.19 -16.23
N LYS A 213 -102.89 -49.88 -16.00
CA LYS A 213 -103.97 -49.33 -15.17
C LYS A 213 -105.39 -49.61 -15.69
N GLY A 214 -105.54 -49.94 -16.97
CA GLY A 214 -106.82 -50.37 -17.57
C GLY A 214 -106.95 -51.89 -17.71
N SER A 215 -105.90 -52.65 -17.43
CA SER A 215 -105.93 -54.12 -17.50
C SER A 215 -106.32 -54.71 -16.16
N LEU A 216 -107.32 -55.61 -16.16
CA LEU A 216 -107.63 -56.42 -14.99
C LEU A 216 -106.47 -57.37 -14.70
N PRO A 217 -106.06 -57.56 -13.43
CA PRO A 217 -105.09 -58.56 -13.06
C PRO A 217 -105.50 -59.93 -13.62
N LEU A 218 -104.54 -60.69 -14.13
CA LEU A 218 -104.83 -61.97 -14.78
C LEU A 218 -105.65 -62.90 -13.87
N ASP A 219 -105.36 -62.86 -12.56
CA ASP A 219 -106.05 -63.61 -11.51
C ASP A 219 -107.54 -63.25 -11.37
N GLN A 220 -107.92 -62.03 -11.74
CA GLN A 220 -109.32 -61.55 -11.72
C GLN A 220 -110.07 -61.87 -13.01
N VAL A 221 -109.36 -62.01 -14.14
CA VAL A 221 -109.97 -62.37 -15.44
C VAL A 221 -110.16 -63.88 -15.57
N LEU A 222 -109.22 -64.66 -15.05
CA LEU A 222 -109.18 -66.14 -15.08
C LEU A 222 -110.52 -66.83 -14.76
N PRO A 223 -111.28 -66.45 -13.70
CA PRO A 223 -112.55 -67.10 -13.36
C PRO A 223 -113.65 -66.95 -14.41
N HIS A 224 -113.64 -65.84 -15.18
CA HIS A 224 -114.71 -65.47 -16.12
C HIS A 224 -114.44 -65.91 -17.58
N LEU A 225 -113.28 -66.49 -17.84
CA LEU A 225 -112.93 -67.02 -19.17
C LEU A 225 -113.59 -68.39 -19.41
N CYS A 226 -114.04 -68.64 -20.65
CA CYS A 226 -114.48 -69.97 -21.06
C CYS A 226 -113.29 -70.94 -21.14
N ASP A 227 -113.53 -72.25 -21.11
CA ASP A 227 -112.45 -73.26 -21.03
C ASP A 227 -111.46 -73.22 -22.21
N LEU A 228 -111.91 -72.80 -23.40
CA LEU A 228 -111.03 -72.59 -24.56
C LEU A 228 -110.13 -71.35 -24.40
N CYS A 229 -110.65 -70.27 -23.81
CA CYS A 229 -109.89 -69.06 -23.53
C CYS A 229 -108.94 -69.25 -22.34
N LYS A 230 -109.36 -69.93 -21.27
CA LYS A 230 -108.48 -70.33 -20.15
C LYS A 230 -107.27 -71.09 -20.67
N LYS A 231 -107.47 -72.08 -21.53
CA LYS A 231 -106.38 -72.85 -22.14
C LYS A 231 -105.39 -71.98 -22.91
N ARG A 232 -105.83 -70.95 -23.65
CA ARG A 232 -104.94 -70.02 -24.40
C ARG A 232 -104.12 -69.11 -23.51
N VAL A 233 -104.73 -68.57 -22.45
CA VAL A 233 -104.05 -67.63 -21.56
C VAL A 233 -103.12 -68.37 -20.58
N SER A 234 -103.37 -69.66 -20.34
CA SER A 234 -102.48 -70.55 -19.58
C SER A 234 -101.29 -71.11 -20.38
N VAL A 235 -101.11 -70.79 -21.67
CA VAL A 235 -100.05 -71.42 -22.49
C VAL A 235 -98.64 -70.91 -22.18
N ASP A 236 -98.45 -69.73 -21.58
CA ASP A 236 -97.12 -69.21 -21.26
C ASP A 236 -96.98 -68.79 -19.78
N GLY A 237 -97.22 -69.71 -18.85
CA GLY A 237 -97.09 -69.37 -17.44
C GLY A 237 -97.01 -70.56 -16.50
N LYS A 238 -95.85 -71.24 -16.48
CA LYS A 238 -95.42 -71.96 -15.29
C LYS A 238 -95.58 -71.04 -14.08
N TYR A 239 -96.25 -71.56 -13.05
CA TYR A 239 -96.28 -70.99 -11.70
C TYR A 239 -94.93 -70.39 -11.32
N LEU A 240 -94.84 -69.06 -11.25
CA LEU A 240 -93.75 -68.41 -10.52
C LEU A 240 -94.14 -68.41 -9.06
N THR A 241 -93.77 -69.51 -8.42
CA THR A 241 -93.57 -69.54 -6.98
C THR A 241 -92.49 -68.52 -6.60
N ARG A 242 -92.79 -67.89 -5.48
CA ARG A 242 -92.00 -66.97 -4.68
C ARG A 242 -90.67 -67.62 -4.24
N ASP A 243 -89.66 -66.77 -4.05
CA ASP A 243 -88.61 -66.83 -3.02
C ASP A 243 -87.12 -66.83 -3.48
N SER A 244 -86.38 -65.98 -2.76
CA SER A 244 -84.99 -66.10 -2.30
C SER A 244 -83.85 -65.43 -3.10
N ASP A 245 -83.38 -64.33 -2.52
CA ASP A 245 -81.99 -64.01 -2.16
C ASP A 245 -80.83 -64.46 -3.07
N LYS A 246 -80.01 -63.48 -3.48
CA LYS A 246 -78.55 -63.61 -3.39
C LYS A 246 -77.87 -62.25 -3.23
N LYS A 247 -77.34 -62.03 -2.02
CA LYS A 247 -76.28 -61.08 -1.70
C LYS A 247 -75.07 -61.29 -2.62
N HIS A 248 -74.40 -60.21 -2.99
CA HIS A 248 -72.95 -60.21 -3.12
C HIS A 248 -72.39 -58.89 -2.61
N ASP A 249 -71.64 -59.01 -1.50
CA ASP A 249 -70.62 -58.08 -1.04
C ASP A 249 -69.43 -58.07 -2.02
N ASP A 250 -68.75 -56.92 -2.03
CA ASP A 250 -67.29 -56.68 -2.08
C ASP A 250 -67.06 -55.34 -2.82
N GLY A 251 -66.54 -54.26 -2.22
CA GLY A 251 -65.50 -54.20 -1.21
C GLY A 251 -64.13 -54.14 -1.90
N SER A 252 -63.68 -52.95 -2.32
CA SER A 252 -62.23 -52.66 -2.41
C SER A 252 -61.96 -51.15 -2.51
N LEU A 253 -61.60 -50.58 -1.37
CA LEU A 253 -60.80 -49.36 -1.26
C LEU A 253 -59.36 -49.74 -1.60
N LEU A 254 -58.78 -49.09 -2.62
CA LEU A 254 -57.34 -49.05 -2.78
C LEU A 254 -56.86 -47.63 -2.50
N SER A 255 -56.13 -47.56 -1.39
CA SER A 255 -55.14 -46.57 -1.01
C SER A 255 -54.20 -46.26 -2.17
N ASN A 256 -53.84 -44.99 -2.33
CA ASN A 256 -52.61 -44.62 -3.03
C ASN A 256 -51.76 -43.77 -2.09
N ASP A 257 -50.55 -44.26 -1.86
CA ASP A 257 -49.36 -43.48 -1.51
C ASP A 257 -49.02 -42.46 -2.62
#